data_AF-A0A2U1SNG1-F1
#
_entry.id   AF-A0A2U1SNG1-F1
#
_cell.length_a   1.000
_cell.length_b   1.000
_cell.length_c   1.000
_cell.angle_alpha   90.00
_cell.angle_beta   90.00
_cell.angle_gamma   90.00
#
_symmetry.space_group_name_H-M   'P 1'
#
loop_
_entity.id
_entity.type
_entity.pdbx_description
1 polymer ?
#
loop_
_entity_poly.entity_id
_entity_poly.type
_entity_poly.pdbx_seq_one_letter_code
_entity_poly.pdbx_strand_id
1 'polypeptide(L)'
;MSFDPARPYDDLPALPPRQDVETKAVLKACVGARAALAELKISGRLIPNPSVLINSIPLLEAQASSEIENIVTTTDRLFRFANRPETGVDPATKEALRYRTALYQGFESLKDRPLSTRSAIEICRTIKGVNLDIRATPGTALLNEATGRVVYTPPEGAELLRDKLANWERYIHADDGVDPLIRLAIAHY
;
A
#
# COMPACT_ATOMS: atom_id res chain seq x y z
N MET A 1 -26.11 9.98 -6.06
CA MET A 1 -25.69 10.56 -7.35
C MET A 1 -24.97 9.48 -8.14
N SER A 2 -25.04 9.52 -9.47
CA SER A 2 -24.18 8.68 -10.31
C SER A 2 -22.74 9.19 -10.21
N PHE A 3 -21.75 8.30 -10.13
CA PHE A 3 -20.33 8.65 -10.18
C PHE A 3 -20.02 9.39 -11.51
N ASP A 4 -19.30 10.51 -11.43
CA ASP A 4 -18.79 11.27 -12.57
C ASP A 4 -17.25 11.33 -12.46
N PRO A 5 -16.50 10.72 -13.39
CA PRO A 5 -15.04 10.65 -13.29
C PRO A 5 -14.37 12.03 -13.37
N ALA A 6 -15.03 13.05 -13.93
CA ALA A 6 -14.48 14.40 -14.06
C ALA A 6 -14.70 15.30 -12.83
N ARG A 7 -15.40 14.80 -11.80
CA ARG A 7 -15.67 15.54 -10.57
C ARG A 7 -15.03 14.84 -9.37
N PRO A 8 -14.48 15.59 -8.40
CA PRO A 8 -13.99 15.02 -7.15
C PRO A 8 -15.04 14.12 -6.51
N TYR A 9 -14.66 12.89 -6.19
CA TYR A 9 -15.57 11.92 -5.59
C TYR A 9 -15.67 12.10 -4.06
N ASP A 10 -16.01 13.31 -3.61
CA ASP A 10 -16.01 13.69 -2.19
C ASP A 10 -16.98 12.86 -1.33
N ASP A 11 -18.09 12.44 -1.94
CA ASP A 11 -19.10 11.55 -1.37
C ASP A 11 -18.69 10.06 -1.38
N LEU A 12 -17.39 9.75 -1.56
CA LEU A 12 -16.84 8.40 -1.47
C LEU A 12 -17.41 7.69 -0.22
N PRO A 13 -18.11 6.55 -0.38
CA PRO A 13 -18.74 5.86 0.74
C PRO A 13 -17.75 5.52 1.85
N ALA A 14 -18.17 5.74 3.09
CA ALA A 14 -17.37 5.38 4.25
C ALA A 14 -17.31 3.86 4.43
N LEU A 15 -16.25 3.40 5.09
CA LEU A 15 -16.07 2.04 5.57
C LEU A 15 -16.81 1.85 6.92
N PRO A 16 -17.38 0.66 7.18
CA PRO A 16 -17.43 -0.51 6.31
C PRO A 16 -18.43 -0.35 5.15
N PRO A 17 -18.26 -1.09 4.03
CA PRO A 17 -19.26 -1.16 2.97
C PRO A 17 -20.62 -1.56 3.53
N ARG A 18 -21.70 -1.00 2.98
CA ARG A 18 -23.07 -1.35 3.39
C ARG A 18 -23.51 -2.72 2.88
N GLN A 19 -22.90 -3.18 1.79
CA GLN A 19 -23.16 -4.49 1.22
C GLN A 19 -22.46 -5.55 2.06
N ASP A 20 -23.08 -6.74 2.11
CA ASP A 20 -22.42 -7.91 2.66
C ASP A 20 -21.19 -8.27 1.81
N VAL A 21 -20.02 -8.26 2.45
CA VAL A 21 -18.72 -8.55 1.83
C VAL A 21 -18.38 -10.04 1.94
N GLU A 22 -19.04 -10.79 2.84
CA GLU A 22 -18.78 -12.20 3.13
C GLU A 22 -19.64 -13.14 2.28
N THR A 23 -19.68 -12.86 0.98
CA THR A 23 -20.41 -13.73 0.05
C THR A 23 -19.78 -15.13 0.00
N LYS A 24 -20.58 -16.15 -0.37
CA LYS A 24 -20.09 -17.54 -0.51
C LYS A 24 -18.88 -17.66 -1.44
N ALA A 25 -18.80 -16.83 -2.49
CA ALA A 25 -17.67 -16.81 -3.40
C ALA A 25 -16.40 -16.26 -2.72
N VAL A 26 -16.53 -15.14 -2.01
CA VAL A 26 -15.43 -14.51 -1.26
C VAL A 26 -14.93 -15.44 -0.16
N LEU A 27 -15.82 -16.04 0.65
CA LEU A 27 -15.44 -16.95 1.72
C LEU A 27 -14.70 -18.20 1.19
N LYS A 28 -15.15 -18.77 0.07
CA LYS A 28 -14.46 -19.90 -0.56
C LYS A 28 -13.05 -19.54 -1.03
N ALA A 29 -12.87 -18.35 -1.61
CA ALA A 29 -11.54 -17.87 -2.01
C ALA A 29 -10.66 -17.58 -0.78
N CYS A 30 -11.25 -17.01 0.27
CA CYS A 30 -10.58 -16.69 1.52
C CYS A 30 -9.96 -17.93 2.19
N VAL A 31 -10.66 -19.08 2.20
CA VAL A 31 -10.13 -20.34 2.75
C VAL A 31 -8.79 -20.72 2.10
N GLY A 32 -8.72 -20.70 0.76
CA GLY A 32 -7.49 -21.02 0.04
C GLY A 32 -6.36 -20.02 0.32
N ALA A 33 -6.69 -18.72 0.32
CA ALA A 33 -5.73 -17.65 0.61
C ALA A 33 -5.16 -17.74 2.03
N ARG A 34 -6.01 -18.00 3.04
CA ARG A 34 -5.62 -18.21 4.43
C ARG A 34 -4.71 -19.42 4.59
N ALA A 35 -5.02 -20.54 3.92
CA ALA A 35 -4.20 -21.75 3.96
C ALA A 35 -2.79 -21.51 3.39
N ALA A 36 -2.70 -20.90 2.20
CA ALA A 36 -1.42 -20.59 1.57
C ALA A 36 -0.60 -19.60 2.42
N LEU A 37 -1.23 -18.58 2.99
CA LEU A 37 -0.54 -17.61 3.85
C LEU A 37 -0.05 -18.26 5.16
N ALA A 38 -0.82 -19.18 5.74
CA ALA A 38 -0.41 -19.93 6.91
C ALA A 38 0.78 -20.85 6.61
N GLU A 39 0.78 -21.53 5.47
CA GLU A 39 1.88 -22.37 5.00
C GLU A 39 3.17 -21.54 4.80
N LEU A 40 3.06 -20.37 4.17
CA LEU A 40 4.18 -19.44 4.01
C LEU A 40 4.72 -18.97 5.36
N LYS A 41 3.84 -18.60 6.30
CA LYS A 41 4.23 -18.15 7.64
C LYS A 41 4.98 -19.23 8.41
N ILE A 42 4.57 -20.49 8.30
CA ILE A 42 5.23 -21.62 8.95
C ILE A 42 6.57 -21.89 8.26
N SER A 43 6.58 -22.01 6.94
CA SER A 43 7.79 -22.27 6.14
C SER A 43 8.86 -21.21 6.37
N GLY A 44 8.48 -19.93 6.44
CA GLY A 44 9.38 -18.82 6.73
C GLY A 44 10.04 -18.90 8.11
N ARG A 45 9.35 -19.46 9.12
CA ARG A 45 9.90 -19.67 10.47
C ARG A 45 10.89 -20.83 10.55
N LEU A 46 10.80 -21.78 9.62
CA LEU A 46 11.69 -22.94 9.55
C LEU A 46 13.03 -22.62 8.85
N ILE A 47 13.14 -21.46 8.20
CA ILE A 47 14.37 -21.05 7.53
C ILE A 47 15.43 -20.65 8.58
N PRO A 48 16.63 -21.29 8.57
CA PRO A 48 17.66 -21.04 9.60
C PRO A 48 18.14 -19.60 9.68
N ASN A 49 18.08 -18.86 8.56
CA ASN A 49 18.43 -17.44 8.51
C ASN A 49 17.27 -16.60 7.93
N PRO A 50 16.28 -16.21 8.76
CA PRO A 50 15.12 -15.44 8.31
C PRO A 50 15.49 -14.04 7.79
N SER A 51 16.68 -13.53 8.09
CA SER A 51 17.16 -12.25 7.54
C SER A 51 17.29 -12.28 6.01
N VAL A 52 17.49 -13.46 5.40
CA VAL A 52 17.53 -13.61 3.94
C VAL A 52 16.18 -13.24 3.33
N LEU A 53 15.06 -13.64 3.95
CA LEU A 53 13.72 -13.30 3.50
C LEU A 53 13.44 -11.80 3.67
N ILE A 54 13.83 -11.24 4.83
CA ILE A 54 13.65 -9.81 5.15
C ILE A 54 14.45 -8.92 4.19
N ASN A 55 15.59 -9.39 3.67
CA ASN A 55 16.42 -8.62 2.75
C ASN A 55 16.05 -8.82 1.28
N SER A 56 15.45 -9.97 0.92
CA SER A 56 15.22 -10.34 -0.49
C SER A 56 13.77 -10.16 -0.91
N ILE A 57 12.80 -10.56 -0.08
CA ILE A 57 11.37 -10.44 -0.42
C ILE A 57 10.97 -8.97 -0.54
N PRO A 58 11.33 -8.06 0.40
CA PRO A 58 11.08 -6.64 0.22
C PRO A 58 11.72 -6.01 -1.02
N LEU A 59 12.84 -6.54 -1.52
CA LEU A 59 13.46 -6.05 -2.75
C LEU A 59 12.67 -6.50 -3.99
N LEU A 60 12.21 -7.75 -4.00
CA LEU A 60 11.34 -8.27 -5.07
C LEU A 60 9.98 -7.57 -5.06
N GLU A 61 9.40 -7.36 -3.89
CA GLU A 61 8.15 -6.62 -3.70
C GLU A 61 8.30 -5.16 -4.11
N ALA A 62 9.41 -4.50 -3.71
CA ALA A 62 9.71 -3.15 -4.13
C ALA A 62 9.83 -3.05 -5.65
N GLN A 63 10.50 -4.01 -6.32
CA GLN A 63 10.61 -4.03 -7.77
C GLN A 63 9.24 -4.19 -8.43
N ALA A 64 8.45 -5.18 -8.01
CA ALA A 64 7.13 -5.45 -8.58
C ALA A 64 6.14 -4.30 -8.34
N SER A 65 6.11 -3.75 -7.12
CA SER A 65 5.29 -2.57 -6.78
C SER A 65 5.71 -1.32 -7.54
N SER A 66 7.03 -1.12 -7.72
CA SER A 66 7.57 0.04 -8.45
C SER A 66 7.32 -0.07 -9.96
N GLU A 67 7.36 -1.29 -10.52
CA GLU A 67 7.07 -1.55 -11.94
C GLU A 67 5.62 -1.18 -12.30
N ILE A 68 4.67 -1.40 -11.39
CA ILE A 68 3.27 -0.97 -11.55
C ILE A 68 3.16 0.56 -11.67
N GLU A 69 4.04 1.30 -11.01
CA GLU A 69 4.12 2.78 -11.03
C GLU A 69 5.03 3.31 -12.16
N ASN A 70 5.35 2.50 -13.17
CA ASN A 70 6.28 2.81 -14.27
C ASN A 70 7.74 3.10 -13.85
N ILE A 71 8.13 2.66 -12.66
CA ILE A 71 9.50 2.79 -12.16
C ILE A 71 10.26 1.51 -12.51
N VAL A 72 11.01 1.55 -13.61
CA VAL A 72 11.73 0.37 -14.13
C VAL A 72 13.11 0.25 -13.49
N THR A 73 13.31 -0.78 -12.66
CA THR A 73 14.62 -1.23 -12.16
C THR A 73 14.75 -2.75 -12.29
N THR A 74 15.93 -3.31 -12.02
CA THR A 74 16.16 -4.77 -12.05
C THR A 74 16.61 -5.30 -10.71
N THR A 75 16.27 -6.56 -10.42
CA THR A 75 16.65 -7.27 -9.19
C THR A 75 18.16 -7.26 -8.97
N ASP A 76 18.96 -7.48 -10.01
CA ASP A 76 20.44 -7.44 -9.93
C ASP A 76 20.97 -6.07 -9.47
N ARG A 77 20.39 -4.98 -10.00
CA ARG A 77 20.77 -3.61 -9.58
C ARG A 77 20.40 -3.38 -8.13
N LEU A 78 19.20 -3.80 -7.71
CA LEU A 78 18.76 -3.67 -6.33
C LEU A 78 19.68 -4.40 -5.35
N PHE A 79 20.06 -5.65 -5.64
CA PHE A 79 21.02 -6.38 -4.80
C PHE A 79 22.41 -5.73 -4.80
N ARG A 80 22.89 -5.23 -5.94
CA ARG A 80 24.20 -4.56 -6.06
C ARG A 80 24.29 -3.30 -5.21
N PHE A 81 23.20 -2.55 -5.11
CA PHE A 81 23.13 -1.30 -4.36
C PHE A 81 22.52 -1.44 -2.96
N ALA A 82 22.05 -2.63 -2.58
CA ALA A 82 21.40 -2.89 -1.29
C ALA A 82 22.23 -2.42 -0.07
N ASN A 83 23.56 -2.47 -0.18
CA ASN A 83 24.54 -2.12 0.87
C ASN A 83 25.53 -1.02 0.44
N ARG A 84 25.24 -0.26 -0.63
CA ARG A 84 26.12 0.82 -1.11
C ARG A 84 25.52 2.20 -0.84
N PRO A 85 26.35 3.25 -0.68
CA PRO A 85 25.86 4.62 -0.63
C PRO A 85 25.09 4.96 -1.92
N GLU A 86 24.01 5.74 -1.80
CA GLU A 86 23.11 6.10 -2.91
C GLU A 86 23.77 6.97 -4.01
N THR A 87 25.05 7.32 -3.87
CA THR A 87 25.83 8.07 -4.87
C THR A 87 26.01 7.25 -6.14
N GLY A 88 25.49 7.77 -7.26
CA GLY A 88 25.58 7.13 -8.58
C GLY A 88 24.49 6.10 -8.89
N VAL A 89 23.45 6.00 -8.05
CA VAL A 89 22.26 5.16 -8.29
C VAL A 89 21.24 5.95 -9.12
N ASP A 90 20.68 5.33 -10.15
CA ASP A 90 19.61 5.95 -10.94
C ASP A 90 18.34 6.19 -10.08
N PRO A 91 17.53 7.23 -10.39
CA PRO A 91 16.38 7.60 -9.56
C PRO A 91 15.38 6.46 -9.33
N ALA A 92 15.15 5.61 -10.33
CA ALA A 92 14.22 4.49 -10.25
C ALA A 92 14.70 3.43 -9.25
N THR A 93 15.97 3.02 -9.35
CA THR A 93 16.58 2.09 -8.40
C THR A 93 16.64 2.68 -7.00
N LYS A 94 16.86 3.99 -6.86
CA LYS A 94 16.86 4.69 -5.57
C LYS A 94 15.48 4.67 -4.92
N GLU A 95 14.41 4.89 -5.68
CA GLU A 95 13.04 4.82 -5.16
C GLU A 95 12.66 3.40 -4.71
N ALA A 96 13.03 2.38 -5.48
CA ALA A 96 12.81 0.99 -5.08
C ALA A 96 13.61 0.58 -3.81
N LEU A 97 14.85 1.07 -3.64
CA LEU A 97 15.61 0.88 -2.38
C LEU A 97 14.96 1.60 -1.19
N ARG A 98 14.38 2.78 -1.44
CA ARG A 98 13.61 3.51 -0.43
C ARG A 98 12.31 2.81 -0.07
N TYR A 99 11.67 2.13 -1.02
CA TYR A 99 10.52 1.26 -0.76
C TYR A 99 10.86 0.15 0.23
N ARG A 100 11.95 -0.60 0.00
CA ARG A 100 12.43 -1.61 0.97
C ARG A 100 12.61 -1.00 2.37
N THR A 101 13.25 0.17 2.42
CA THR A 101 13.53 0.88 3.67
C THR A 101 12.23 1.28 4.38
N ALA A 102 11.26 1.81 3.64
CA ALA A 102 9.96 2.19 4.15
C ALA A 102 9.16 1.00 4.69
N LEU A 103 9.17 -0.13 3.98
CA LEU A 103 8.51 -1.35 4.42
C LEU A 103 9.11 -1.89 5.72
N TYR A 104 10.45 -1.96 5.80
CA TYR A 104 11.14 -2.42 7.00
C TYR A 104 10.90 -1.50 8.20
N GLN A 105 11.06 -0.18 8.01
CA GLN A 105 10.79 0.81 9.07
C GLN A 105 9.32 0.79 9.52
N GLY A 106 8.39 0.67 8.57
CA GLY A 106 6.97 0.54 8.84
C GLY A 106 6.68 -0.69 9.69
N PHE A 107 7.21 -1.85 9.30
CA PHE A 107 7.10 -3.09 10.08
C PHE A 107 7.68 -2.98 11.48
N GLU A 108 8.89 -2.44 11.63
CA GLU A 108 9.53 -2.26 12.94
C GLU A 108 8.72 -1.31 13.84
N SER A 109 8.12 -0.26 13.27
CA SER A 109 7.28 0.69 14.02
C SER A 109 6.02 0.05 14.62
N LEU A 110 5.56 -1.09 14.07
CA LEU A 110 4.39 -1.83 14.57
C LEU A 110 4.61 -2.43 15.96
N LYS A 111 5.87 -2.53 16.42
CA LYS A 111 6.21 -2.96 17.79
C LYS A 111 5.82 -1.92 18.83
N ASP A 112 5.84 -0.64 18.45
CA ASP A 112 5.61 0.49 19.36
C ASP A 112 4.21 1.09 19.20
N ARG A 113 3.65 1.05 18.00
CA ARG A 113 2.32 1.62 17.69
C ARG A 113 1.56 0.80 16.64
N PRO A 114 0.22 0.71 16.71
CA PRO A 114 -0.59 0.12 15.65
C PRO A 114 -0.45 0.85 14.31
N LEU A 115 -0.81 0.17 13.22
CA LEU A 115 -0.89 0.77 11.89
C LEU A 115 -1.88 1.95 11.91
N SER A 116 -1.50 3.09 11.35
CA SER A 116 -2.32 4.31 11.38
C SER A 116 -2.10 5.15 10.13
N THR A 117 -2.89 6.22 9.99
CA THR A 117 -2.69 7.25 8.97
C THR A 117 -1.27 7.81 9.01
N ARG A 118 -0.72 7.95 10.22
CA ARG A 118 0.67 8.38 10.43
C ARG A 118 1.67 7.40 9.78
N SER A 119 1.47 6.10 9.95
CA SER A 119 2.31 5.08 9.32
C SER A 119 2.30 5.22 7.79
N ALA A 120 1.13 5.44 7.18
CA ALA A 120 1.01 5.64 5.74
C ALA A 120 1.78 6.90 5.26
N ILE A 121 1.67 8.01 5.98
CA ILE A 121 2.41 9.24 5.68
C ILE A 121 3.93 9.01 5.79
N GLU A 122 4.40 8.36 6.85
CA GLU A 122 5.82 8.07 7.06
C GLU A 122 6.37 7.14 5.97
N ILE A 123 5.62 6.10 5.58
CA ILE A 123 5.99 5.21 4.47
C ILE A 123 6.13 6.00 3.17
N CYS A 124 5.14 6.83 2.82
CA CYS A 124 5.18 7.67 1.61
C CYS A 124 6.36 8.67 1.62
N ARG A 125 6.64 9.29 2.77
CA ARG A 125 7.81 10.19 2.95
C ARG A 125 9.11 9.45 2.72
N THR A 126 9.26 8.25 3.27
CA THR A 126 10.48 7.44 3.08
C THR A 126 10.63 7.03 1.62
N ILE A 127 9.58 6.55 0.96
CA ILE A 127 9.60 6.12 -0.46
C ILE A 127 10.02 7.30 -1.36
N LYS A 128 9.31 8.42 -1.27
CA LYS A 128 9.54 9.59 -2.14
C LYS A 128 10.77 10.39 -1.72
N GLY A 129 11.24 10.23 -0.49
CA GLY A 129 12.41 10.93 0.05
C GLY A 129 12.23 12.42 0.18
N VAL A 130 10.99 12.86 0.34
CA VAL A 130 10.59 14.26 0.50
C VAL A 130 9.56 14.36 1.62
N ASN A 131 9.50 15.51 2.29
CA ASN A 131 8.51 15.75 3.33
C ASN A 131 7.13 16.00 2.69
N LEU A 132 6.34 14.93 2.55
CA LEU A 132 4.97 14.97 2.02
C LEU A 132 3.94 15.01 3.14
N ASP A 133 2.77 15.53 2.86
CA ASP A 133 1.59 15.40 3.72
C ASP A 133 0.36 15.12 2.83
N ILE A 134 -0.79 14.89 3.44
CA ILE A 134 -2.07 14.74 2.75
C ILE A 134 -2.29 15.95 1.82
N ARG A 135 -2.73 15.67 0.60
CA ARG A 135 -2.95 16.69 -0.44
C ARG A 135 -3.83 17.82 0.10
N ALA A 136 -3.34 19.05 -0.05
CA ALA A 136 -4.07 20.26 0.29
C ALA A 136 -4.52 21.06 -0.94
N THR A 137 -3.97 20.76 -2.12
CA THR A 137 -4.29 21.43 -3.38
C THR A 137 -5.24 20.60 -4.24
N PRO A 138 -6.26 21.23 -4.86
CA PRO A 138 -7.17 20.56 -5.79
C PRO A 138 -6.52 20.30 -7.16
N GLY A 139 -7.22 19.57 -8.03
CA GLY A 139 -6.84 19.29 -9.42
C GLY A 139 -6.13 17.95 -9.62
N THR A 140 -6.13 17.06 -8.63
CA THR A 140 -5.55 15.71 -8.81
C THR A 140 -6.56 14.85 -9.55
N ALA A 141 -6.17 14.27 -10.69
CA ALA A 141 -7.03 13.37 -11.45
C ALA A 141 -6.21 12.24 -12.10
N LEU A 142 -6.81 11.06 -12.19
CA LEU A 142 -6.29 9.94 -12.96
C LEU A 142 -6.68 10.13 -14.43
N LEU A 143 -5.69 10.22 -15.30
CA LEU A 143 -5.86 10.40 -16.73
C LEU A 143 -5.44 9.13 -17.47
N ASN A 144 -6.19 8.80 -18.52
CA ASN A 144 -5.70 7.85 -19.51
C ASN A 144 -4.73 8.59 -20.45
N GLU A 145 -3.44 8.29 -20.37
CA GLU A 145 -2.41 9.01 -21.13
C GLU A 145 -2.61 8.96 -22.65
N ALA A 146 -3.09 7.84 -23.19
CA ALA A 146 -3.30 7.67 -24.63
C ALA A 146 -4.46 8.50 -25.18
N THR A 147 -5.46 8.80 -24.37
CA THR A 147 -6.70 9.48 -24.81
C THR A 147 -6.89 10.86 -24.18
N GLY A 148 -6.14 11.20 -23.13
CA GLY A 148 -6.31 12.41 -22.33
C GLY A 148 -7.59 12.42 -21.48
N ARG A 149 -8.37 11.33 -21.46
CA ARG A 149 -9.66 11.26 -20.76
C ARG A 149 -9.45 11.07 -19.26
N VAL A 150 -10.21 11.81 -18.45
CA VAL A 150 -10.29 11.59 -17.00
C VAL A 150 -10.99 10.26 -16.71
N VAL A 151 -10.30 9.40 -15.97
CA VAL A 151 -10.77 8.07 -15.53
C VAL A 151 -11.36 8.14 -14.12
N TYR A 152 -10.75 8.93 -13.24
CA TYR A 152 -11.18 9.08 -11.86
C TYR A 152 -10.64 10.38 -11.27
N THR A 153 -11.46 11.10 -10.51
CA THR A 153 -11.01 12.26 -9.74
C THR A 153 -11.20 11.95 -8.25
N PRO A 154 -10.12 11.75 -7.47
CA PRO A 154 -10.20 11.46 -6.05
C PRO A 154 -10.89 12.58 -5.25
N PRO A 155 -11.32 12.29 -4.01
CA PRO A 155 -11.78 13.33 -3.09
C PRO A 155 -10.75 14.45 -2.94
N GLU A 156 -11.23 15.66 -2.72
CA GLU A 156 -10.40 16.85 -2.51
C GLU A 156 -10.73 17.56 -1.19
N GLY A 157 -9.79 18.38 -0.71
CA GLY A 157 -9.91 19.05 0.58
C GLY A 157 -9.18 18.29 1.69
N ALA A 158 -8.25 18.99 2.36
CA ALA A 158 -7.39 18.39 3.36
C ALA A 158 -8.17 17.82 4.56
N GLU A 159 -9.22 18.51 5.01
CA GLU A 159 -10.08 18.04 6.12
C GLU A 159 -10.84 16.78 5.73
N LEU A 160 -11.52 16.78 4.57
CA LEU A 160 -12.24 15.61 4.08
C LEU A 160 -11.32 14.39 3.93
N LEU A 161 -10.13 14.57 3.37
CA LEU A 161 -9.16 13.49 3.23
C LEU A 161 -8.70 12.94 4.58
N ARG A 162 -8.49 13.82 5.58
CA ARG A 162 -8.15 13.40 6.95
C ARG A 162 -9.30 12.61 7.59
N ASP A 163 -10.55 13.03 7.38
CA ASP A 163 -11.72 12.32 7.89
C ASP A 163 -11.89 10.93 7.26
N LYS A 164 -11.67 10.82 5.93
CA LYS A 164 -11.68 9.52 5.23
C LYS A 164 -10.56 8.61 5.73
N LEU A 165 -9.35 9.12 5.93
CA LEU A 165 -8.23 8.35 6.49
C LEU A 165 -8.47 7.94 7.94
N ALA A 166 -9.10 8.79 8.75
CA ALA A 166 -9.51 8.43 10.11
C ALA A 166 -10.63 7.35 10.11
N ASN A 167 -11.50 7.34 9.10
CA ASN A 167 -12.47 6.25 8.92
C ASN A 167 -11.78 4.93 8.49
N TRP A 168 -10.84 4.99 7.56
CA TRP A 168 -9.98 3.86 7.18
C TRP A 168 -9.22 3.29 8.38
N GLU A 169 -8.60 4.14 9.19
CA GLU A 169 -7.86 3.74 10.38
C GLU A 169 -8.75 3.04 11.41
N ARG A 170 -9.96 3.55 11.64
CA ARG A 170 -10.94 2.86 12.49
C ARG A 170 -11.37 1.51 11.91
N TYR A 171 -11.53 1.42 10.58
CA TYR A 171 -11.96 0.20 9.92
C TYR A 171 -10.93 -0.92 9.99
N ILE A 172 -9.64 -0.63 9.78
CA ILE A 172 -8.58 -1.66 9.83
C ILE A 172 -8.44 -2.31 11.21
N HIS A 173 -8.84 -1.60 12.27
CA HIS A 173 -8.80 -2.08 13.66
C HIS A 173 -10.16 -2.56 14.20
N ALA A 174 -11.21 -2.51 13.39
CA ALA A 174 -12.52 -2.93 13.85
C ALA A 174 -12.56 -4.45 14.10
N ASP A 175 -13.22 -4.83 15.19
CA ASP A 175 -13.47 -6.23 15.58
C ASP A 175 -14.95 -6.54 15.36
N ASP A 176 -15.30 -6.71 14.08
CA ASP A 176 -16.68 -6.94 13.61
C ASP A 176 -16.90 -8.37 13.08
N GLY A 177 -15.91 -9.26 13.24
CA GLY A 177 -15.95 -10.65 12.81
C GLY A 177 -15.50 -10.92 11.37
N VAL A 178 -15.32 -9.89 10.53
CA VAL A 178 -14.87 -10.06 9.14
C VAL A 178 -13.43 -10.58 9.09
N ASP A 179 -13.17 -11.57 8.23
CA ASP A 179 -11.83 -12.13 8.04
C ASP A 179 -10.79 -11.04 7.68
N PRO A 180 -9.61 -11.01 8.33
CA PRO A 180 -8.57 -10.02 8.05
C PRO A 180 -8.13 -9.89 6.59
N LEU A 181 -8.18 -10.96 5.78
CA LEU A 181 -7.85 -10.86 4.35
C LEU A 181 -8.93 -10.16 3.54
N ILE A 182 -10.20 -10.33 3.92
CA ILE A 182 -11.32 -9.61 3.31
C ILE A 182 -11.24 -8.14 3.72
N ARG A 183 -10.99 -7.87 5.02
CA ARG A 183 -10.75 -6.50 5.52
C ARG A 183 -9.59 -5.82 4.80
N LEU A 184 -8.48 -6.53 4.58
CA LEU A 184 -7.31 -6.02 3.86
C LEU A 184 -7.66 -5.63 2.43
N ALA A 185 -8.41 -6.47 1.71
CA ALA A 185 -8.82 -6.16 0.33
C ALA A 185 -9.72 -4.91 0.26
N ILE A 186 -10.64 -4.75 1.22
CA ILE A 186 -11.53 -3.59 1.31
C ILE A 186 -10.76 -2.32 1.71
N ALA A 187 -9.81 -2.44 2.65
CA ALA A 187 -9.00 -1.31 3.11
C ALA A 187 -7.95 -0.86 2.08
N HIS A 188 -7.64 -1.72 1.10
CA HIS A 188 -6.71 -1.42 0.01
C HIS A 188 -7.39 -0.70 -1.16
N TYR A 189 -8.68 -1.00 -1.41
CA TYR A 189 -9.52 -0.30 -2.38
C TYR A 189 -9.79 1.16 -1.95
#